data_AF-A0AAV9HZ13-F1
#
_entry.id   AF-A0AAV9HZ13-F1
#
_cell.length_a   1.000
_cell.length_b   1.000
_cell.length_c   1.000
_cell.angle_alpha   90.00
_cell.angle_beta   90.00
_cell.angle_gamma   90.00
#
_symmetry.space_group_name_H-M   'P 1'
#
loop_
_entity.id
_entity.type
_entity.pdbx_description
1 polymer ?
#
loop_
_entity_poly.entity_id
_entity_poly.type
_entity_poly.pdbx_seq_one_letter_code
_entity_poly.pdbx_strand_id
1 'polypeptide(L)'
;MASETEVKFTIPCQLGWGRIRGYDNSGNKGSKWSSATEINRSIRISAVDFTRTVSEKSREQATKIGLNVSAKASYSVFSASASSSIDNSTTLSQFLSLTKERLIRNLGVQYGNGEAEAADDHVHELTGKSADINKGHKGKYVWLIPEYTFDTSQAATGFEIRIQGNAMSGLMDLAKDAGGDYRYAFVDHDQYKDQKVTDARLIRSGSQLSAAQQVEMIKNQGLGNGWVGGVRDINENRGGDYLYLAYRLN
;
A
#
# COMPACT_ATOMS: atom_id res chain seq x y z
N MET A 1 -15.48 14.20 33.90
CA MET A 1 -14.57 15.19 33.28
C MET A 1 -13.26 14.48 33.02
N ALA A 2 -12.98 14.09 31.77
CA ALA A 2 -11.70 13.48 31.42
C ALA A 2 -10.64 14.58 31.41
N SER A 3 -9.57 14.41 32.19
CA SER A 3 -8.40 15.28 32.11
C SER A 3 -7.75 15.07 30.75
N GLU A 4 -7.81 16.08 29.88
CA GLU A 4 -7.06 16.06 28.62
C GLU A 4 -5.57 16.09 28.94
N THR A 5 -4.93 14.92 28.81
CA THR A 5 -3.48 14.78 28.93
C THR A 5 -2.82 15.53 27.79
N GLU A 6 -2.19 16.66 28.08
CA GLU A 6 -1.33 17.38 27.13
C GLU A 6 -0.06 16.55 26.93
N VAL A 7 0.11 16.00 25.72
CA VAL A 7 1.32 15.25 25.37
C VAL A 7 2.31 16.18 24.66
N LYS A 8 3.46 16.39 25.28
CA LYS A 8 4.55 17.19 24.73
C LYS A 8 5.53 16.28 23.99
N PHE A 9 5.90 16.65 22.78
CA PHE A 9 6.94 15.98 22.02
C PHE A 9 8.01 16.99 21.62
N THR A 10 9.27 16.58 21.73
CA THR A 10 10.42 17.27 21.14
C THR A 10 10.93 16.38 20.01
N ILE A 11 10.89 16.88 18.78
CA ILE A 11 11.35 16.14 17.61
C ILE A 11 12.72 16.72 17.21
N PRO A 12 13.83 16.06 17.54
CA PRO A 12 15.12 16.42 16.97
C PRO A 12 15.13 16.02 15.48
N CYS A 13 15.03 17.01 14.60
CA CYS A 13 15.22 16.80 13.17
C CYS A 13 16.68 17.09 12.78
N GLN A 14 17.33 16.14 12.10
CA GLN A 14 18.59 16.38 11.41
C GLN A 14 18.30 16.56 9.92
N LEU A 15 18.38 17.80 9.44
CA LEU A 15 18.18 18.12 8.03
C LEU A 15 19.52 18.02 7.29
N GLY A 16 19.64 17.01 6.43
CA GLY A 16 20.77 16.85 5.52
C GLY A 16 20.38 17.18 4.08
N TRP A 17 21.28 17.82 3.34
CA TRP A 17 21.09 18.09 1.91
C TRP A 17 22.05 17.21 1.10
N GLY A 18 21.50 16.42 0.17
CA GLY A 18 22.24 15.51 -0.70
C GLY A 18 22.12 15.92 -2.18
N ARG A 19 23.18 15.71 -2.95
CA ARG A 19 23.26 16.03 -4.38
C ARG A 19 22.35 15.09 -5.19
N ILE A 20 21.25 15.61 -5.73
CA ILE A 20 20.51 14.93 -6.81
C ILE A 20 21.24 15.24 -8.13
N ARG A 21 21.56 14.22 -8.93
CA ARG A 21 22.31 14.37 -10.19
C ARG A 21 21.62 15.39 -11.11
N GLY A 22 22.39 16.29 -11.70
CA GLY A 22 21.94 17.18 -12.79
C GLY A 22 22.12 18.69 -12.57
N TYR A 23 22.49 19.15 -11.37
CA TYR A 23 22.74 20.57 -11.11
C TYR A 23 24.24 20.89 -11.19
N ASP A 24 24.64 21.80 -12.08
CA ASP A 24 26.00 22.35 -12.14
C ASP A 24 26.19 23.39 -11.03
N ASN A 25 27.07 23.07 -10.09
CA ASN A 25 27.42 23.89 -8.93
C ASN A 25 28.93 24.23 -8.92
N SER A 26 29.56 24.25 -10.10
CA SER A 26 31.01 24.48 -10.28
C SER A 26 31.51 25.82 -9.70
N GLY A 27 30.62 26.78 -9.45
CA GLY A 27 30.94 28.06 -8.79
C GLY A 27 30.95 28.05 -7.26
N ASN A 28 30.54 26.96 -6.61
CA ASN A 28 30.33 26.94 -5.16
C ASN A 28 31.41 26.09 -4.48
N LYS A 29 32.36 26.73 -3.81
CA LYS A 29 33.40 26.05 -3.03
C LYS A 29 32.75 25.35 -1.85
N GLY A 30 32.54 24.04 -2.01
CA GLY A 30 31.78 23.19 -1.10
C GLY A 30 32.14 23.38 0.36
N SER A 31 31.31 24.12 1.07
CA SER A 31 31.19 24.05 2.51
C SER A 31 29.99 23.17 2.82
N LYS A 32 30.22 22.04 3.49
CA LYS A 32 29.15 21.27 4.10
C LYS A 32 28.62 22.09 5.25
N TRP A 33 27.42 22.64 5.11
CA TRP A 33 26.76 23.36 6.19
C TRP A 33 25.72 22.44 6.83
N SER A 34 25.91 22.13 8.11
CA SER A 34 24.94 21.41 8.93
C SER A 34 24.43 22.38 9.98
N SER A 35 23.13 22.65 9.97
CA SER A 35 22.47 23.41 11.03
C SER A 35 21.40 22.52 11.67
N ALA A 36 21.51 22.33 12.97
CA ALA A 36 20.48 21.70 13.78
C ALA A 36 19.62 22.83 14.36
N THR A 37 18.32 22.82 14.05
CA THR A 37 17.36 23.74 14.67
C THR A 37 16.43 22.92 15.54
N GLU A 38 16.44 23.21 16.83
CA GLU A 38 15.52 22.59 17.79
C GLU A 38 14.19 23.36 17.77
N ILE A 39 13.13 22.71 17.31
CA ILE A 39 11.80 23.32 17.27
C ILE A 39 11.04 22.89 18.52
N ASN A 40 11.04 23.76 19.54
CA ASN A 40 10.27 23.58 20.76
C ASN A 40 8.89 24.25 20.63
N ARG A 41 7.87 23.50 20.16
CA ARG A 41 6.47 23.97 20.17
C ARG A 41 5.48 22.86 20.50
N SER A 42 4.52 23.18 21.36
CA SER A 42 3.34 22.34 21.64
C SER A 42 2.25 22.71 20.64
N ILE A 43 1.80 21.76 19.82
CA ILE A 43 0.69 21.95 18.89
C ILE A 43 -0.18 20.69 18.96
N ARG A 44 -1.51 20.86 19.01
CA ARG A 44 -2.46 19.78 18.75
C ARG A 44 -2.47 19.54 17.25
N ILE A 45 -1.98 18.39 16.81
CA ILE A 45 -1.85 18.10 15.39
C ILE A 45 -2.59 16.80 15.09
N SER A 46 -3.60 16.86 14.21
CA SER A 46 -4.15 15.66 13.57
C SER A 46 -3.18 15.16 12.49
N ALA A 47 -3.19 13.88 12.12
CA ALA A 47 -2.21 13.30 11.19
C ALA A 47 -2.08 14.07 9.85
N VAL A 48 -3.18 14.63 9.34
CA VAL A 48 -3.21 15.45 8.11
C VAL A 48 -2.58 16.83 8.32
N ASP A 49 -2.69 17.37 9.53
CA ASP A 49 -2.11 18.66 9.89
C ASP A 49 -0.60 18.57 10.10
N PHE A 50 -0.03 17.40 10.39
CA PHE A 50 1.41 17.26 10.68
C PHE A 50 2.27 17.44 9.43
N THR A 51 1.98 16.70 8.37
CA THR A 51 2.74 16.82 7.10
C THR A 51 2.67 18.24 6.55
N ARG A 52 1.49 18.87 6.66
CA ARG A 52 1.27 20.26 6.29
C ARG A 52 2.06 21.22 7.20
N THR A 53 1.94 21.09 8.52
CA THR A 53 2.61 21.96 9.51
C THR A 53 4.13 21.83 9.40
N VAL A 54 4.66 20.61 9.27
CA VAL A 54 6.10 20.39 9.08
C VAL A 54 6.56 21.00 7.76
N SER A 55 5.83 20.77 6.66
CA SER A 55 6.18 21.36 5.36
C SER A 55 6.14 22.90 5.38
N GLU A 56 5.13 23.50 6.00
CA GLU A 56 4.98 24.94 6.15
C GLU A 56 6.08 25.53 7.03
N LYS A 57 6.38 24.90 8.18
CA LYS A 57 7.43 25.37 9.09
C LYS A 57 8.83 25.19 8.54
N SER A 58 9.09 24.09 7.82
CA SER A 58 10.33 23.92 7.07
C SER A 58 10.50 24.98 5.98
N ARG A 59 9.42 25.33 5.25
CA ARG A 59 9.44 26.43 4.25
C ARG A 59 9.68 27.80 4.89
N GLU A 60 9.02 28.09 6.01
CA GLU A 60 9.22 29.34 6.77
C GLU A 60 10.69 29.48 7.21
N GLN A 61 11.30 28.42 7.73
CA GLN A 61 12.69 28.44 8.18
C GLN A 61 13.68 28.55 7.02
N ALA A 62 13.46 27.81 5.93
CA ALA A 62 14.28 27.92 4.71
C ALA A 62 14.28 29.35 4.16
N THR A 63 13.11 30.00 4.13
CA THR A 63 12.98 31.39 3.67
C THR A 63 13.71 32.36 4.62
N LYS A 64 13.62 32.15 5.95
CA LYS A 64 14.30 32.98 6.96
C LYS A 64 15.82 32.93 6.87
N ILE A 65 16.40 31.81 6.44
CA ILE A 65 17.84 31.66 6.25
C ILE A 65 18.32 32.03 4.83
N GLY A 66 17.46 32.68 4.03
CA GLY A 66 17.82 33.18 2.70
C GLY A 66 17.88 32.11 1.61
N LEU A 67 17.37 30.90 1.85
CA LEU A 67 17.22 29.89 0.80
C LEU A 67 15.96 30.22 -0.01
N ASN A 68 16.16 30.77 -1.21
CA ASN A 68 15.09 30.95 -2.19
C ASN A 68 14.61 29.58 -2.69
N VAL A 69 13.52 29.08 -2.10
CA VAL A 69 12.90 27.81 -2.49
C VAL A 69 12.07 28.05 -3.76
N SER A 70 12.67 27.88 -4.94
CA SER A 70 11.93 27.91 -6.21
C SER A 70 10.97 26.70 -6.28
N ALA A 71 9.71 26.96 -6.66
CA ALA A 71 8.54 26.10 -6.47
C ALA A 71 8.48 24.77 -7.27
N LYS A 72 9.62 24.17 -7.63
CA LYS A 72 9.69 22.91 -8.41
C LYS A 72 10.51 21.79 -7.75
N ALA A 73 11.07 22.00 -6.57
CA ALA A 73 11.77 20.95 -5.84
C ALA A 73 10.83 20.27 -4.83
N SER A 74 10.55 18.99 -5.03
CA SER A 74 9.92 18.14 -4.01
C SER A 74 10.98 17.77 -2.97
N TYR A 75 10.69 18.06 -1.71
CA TYR A 75 11.54 17.68 -0.57
C TYR A 75 10.75 16.73 0.31
N SER A 76 11.33 15.57 0.62
CA SER A 76 10.82 14.59 1.58
C SER A 76 11.71 14.54 2.81
N VAL A 77 11.12 14.29 3.97
CA VAL A 77 11.86 14.02 5.21
C VAL A 77 12.45 12.62 5.10
N PHE A 78 13.79 12.49 5.11
CA PHE A 78 14.45 11.19 5.00
C PHE A 78 14.76 10.54 6.35
N SER A 79 14.76 11.31 7.45
CA SER A 79 14.81 10.76 8.81
C SER A 79 14.29 11.76 9.86
N ALA A 80 13.57 11.23 10.84
CA ALA A 80 13.24 11.90 12.09
C ALA A 80 13.59 10.92 13.22
N SER A 81 14.35 11.35 14.21
CA SER A 81 14.56 10.58 15.43
C SER A 81 13.87 11.28 16.59
N ALA A 82 13.36 10.51 17.54
CA ALA A 82 12.77 11.01 18.77
C ALA A 82 13.24 10.11 19.91
N SER A 83 13.85 10.69 20.94
CA SER A 83 14.21 9.98 22.17
C SER A 83 13.06 10.14 23.17
N SER A 84 12.42 9.06 23.59
CA SER A 84 11.36 9.16 24.59
C SER A 84 11.25 7.91 25.47
N SER A 85 10.95 8.13 26.75
CA SER A 85 10.66 7.10 27.77
C SER A 85 9.50 6.16 27.39
N ILE A 86 9.41 5.02 28.09
CA ILE A 86 8.68 3.79 27.76
C ILE A 86 7.23 4.01 27.24
N ASP A 87 6.45 4.93 27.81
CA ASP A 87 5.05 5.18 27.42
C ASP A 87 4.91 5.90 26.05
N ASN A 88 5.95 6.59 25.60
CA ASN A 88 5.96 7.31 24.32
C ASN A 88 6.40 6.41 23.15
N SER A 89 7.02 5.26 23.43
CA SER A 89 7.47 4.31 22.41
C SER A 89 6.31 3.64 21.66
N THR A 90 5.18 3.42 22.35
CA THR A 90 3.98 2.80 21.78
C THR A 90 3.30 3.76 20.80
N THR A 91 3.14 5.03 21.17
CA THR A 91 2.58 6.07 20.30
C THR A 91 3.49 6.36 19.09
N LEU A 92 4.82 6.37 19.27
CA LEU A 92 5.79 6.48 18.17
C LEU A 92 5.81 5.25 17.27
N SER A 93 5.66 4.04 17.82
CA SER A 93 5.55 2.81 17.04
C SER A 93 4.24 2.77 16.25
N GLN A 94 3.14 3.23 16.83
CA GLN A 94 1.85 3.41 16.14
C GLN A 94 1.96 4.50 15.06
N PHE A 95 2.66 5.60 15.31
CA PHE A 95 2.90 6.68 14.35
C PHE A 95 3.80 6.24 13.18
N LEU A 96 4.92 5.57 13.46
CA LEU A 96 5.79 5.01 12.43
C LEU A 96 5.09 3.90 11.65
N SER A 97 4.24 3.10 12.31
CA SER A 97 3.34 2.14 11.66
C SER A 97 2.36 2.83 10.70
N LEU A 98 1.81 3.99 11.07
CA LEU A 98 0.96 4.80 10.17
C LEU A 98 1.74 5.41 8.98
N THR A 99 3.06 5.58 9.09
CA THR A 99 3.92 6.01 7.97
C THR A 99 4.51 4.86 7.17
N LYS A 100 4.47 3.62 7.68
CA LYS A 100 4.90 2.43 6.95
C LYS A 100 3.78 2.06 5.98
N GLU A 101 4.16 1.86 4.71
CA GLU A 101 3.24 1.31 3.73
C GLU A 101 2.76 -0.06 4.24
N ARG A 102 1.44 -0.24 4.37
CA ARG A 102 0.85 -1.53 4.75
C ARG A 102 1.15 -2.52 3.63
N LEU A 103 1.70 -3.67 4.00
CA LEU A 103 2.00 -4.74 3.07
C LEU A 103 0.91 -5.80 3.17
N ILE A 104 0.59 -6.47 2.06
CA ILE A 104 -0.31 -7.63 2.09
C ILE A 104 0.54 -8.84 2.46
N ARG A 105 0.13 -9.60 3.49
CA ARG A 105 0.74 -10.89 3.83
C ARG A 105 -0.01 -12.08 3.25
N ASN A 106 -1.32 -11.96 3.05
CA ASN A 106 -2.15 -13.07 2.58
C ASN A 106 -3.45 -12.54 1.95
N LEU A 107 -4.13 -13.38 1.20
CA LEU A 107 -5.51 -13.14 0.74
C LEU A 107 -6.42 -14.22 1.35
N GLY A 108 -7.18 -13.81 2.37
CA GLY A 108 -8.27 -14.61 2.90
C GLY A 108 -9.43 -14.70 1.90
N VAL A 109 -10.37 -15.61 2.16
CA VAL A 109 -11.58 -15.79 1.34
C VAL A 109 -12.80 -15.60 2.22
N GLN A 110 -13.76 -14.81 1.74
CA GLN A 110 -15.06 -14.67 2.37
C GLN A 110 -16.14 -15.21 1.43
N TYR A 111 -17.06 -15.99 1.99
CA TYR A 111 -18.29 -16.38 1.32
C TYR A 111 -19.47 -15.56 1.83
N GLY A 112 -20.42 -15.26 0.94
CA GLY A 112 -21.69 -14.62 1.30
C GLY A 112 -22.88 -15.16 0.54
N ASN A 113 -24.06 -14.73 0.93
CA ASN A 113 -25.33 -15.07 0.26
C ASN A 113 -25.88 -13.93 -0.61
N GLY A 114 -25.27 -12.74 -0.57
CA GLY A 114 -25.63 -11.59 -1.40
C GLY A 114 -24.50 -10.58 -1.52
N GLU A 115 -24.52 -9.76 -2.57
CA GLU A 115 -23.44 -8.79 -2.87
C GLU A 115 -23.15 -7.82 -1.71
N ALA A 116 -24.19 -7.44 -0.95
CA ALA A 116 -24.08 -6.50 0.17
C ALA A 116 -23.35 -7.05 1.41
N GLU A 117 -23.02 -8.35 1.42
CA GLU A 117 -22.27 -8.98 2.52
C GLU A 117 -20.75 -8.83 2.36
N ALA A 118 -20.25 -8.32 1.23
CA ALA A 118 -18.83 -8.10 1.01
C ALA A 118 -18.24 -7.21 2.11
N ALA A 119 -17.14 -7.63 2.75
CA ALA A 119 -16.44 -6.79 3.71
C ALA A 119 -15.89 -5.53 3.03
N ASP A 120 -15.92 -4.38 3.70
CA ASP A 120 -15.50 -3.09 3.10
C ASP A 120 -14.07 -3.10 2.55
N ASP A 121 -13.19 -3.91 3.13
CA ASP A 121 -11.77 -4.00 2.78
C ASP A 121 -11.45 -5.12 1.77
N HIS A 122 -12.44 -5.77 1.16
CA HIS A 122 -12.21 -6.78 0.13
C HIS A 122 -11.42 -6.23 -1.07
N VAL A 123 -10.74 -7.12 -1.81
CA VAL A 123 -10.05 -6.77 -3.04
C VAL A 123 -11.06 -6.28 -4.08
N HIS A 124 -11.02 -4.98 -4.38
CA HIS A 124 -11.94 -4.36 -5.32
C HIS A 124 -11.64 -4.70 -6.78
N GLU A 125 -12.69 -4.69 -7.60
CA GLU A 125 -12.58 -4.72 -9.05
C GLU A 125 -12.19 -3.33 -9.59
N LEU A 126 -11.32 -3.32 -10.60
CA LEU A 126 -10.66 -2.14 -11.12
C LEU A 126 -11.59 -1.10 -11.77
N THR A 127 -12.67 -1.54 -12.41
CA THR A 127 -13.52 -0.74 -13.30
C THR A 127 -14.95 -0.52 -12.76
N GLY A 128 -15.19 -0.86 -11.49
CA GLY A 128 -16.49 -0.72 -10.83
C GLY A 128 -17.50 -1.83 -11.16
N LYS A 129 -17.07 -2.93 -11.77
CA LYS A 129 -17.87 -4.16 -11.90
C LYS A 129 -17.88 -4.94 -10.57
N SER A 130 -18.64 -6.03 -10.51
CA SER A 130 -18.66 -6.91 -9.31
C SER A 130 -17.27 -7.46 -9.00
N ALA A 131 -16.88 -7.29 -7.73
CA ALA A 131 -15.74 -7.97 -7.12
C ALA A 131 -16.06 -9.42 -6.70
N ASP A 132 -17.34 -9.81 -6.69
CA ASP A 132 -17.73 -11.22 -6.50
C ASP A 132 -17.09 -12.10 -7.59
N ILE A 133 -16.17 -12.98 -7.20
CA ILE A 133 -15.48 -13.90 -8.10
C ILE A 133 -16.48 -14.76 -8.87
N ASN A 134 -17.58 -15.16 -8.23
CA ASN A 134 -18.62 -15.98 -8.83
C ASN A 134 -19.68 -15.20 -9.60
N LYS A 135 -19.47 -13.91 -9.87
CA LYS A 135 -20.43 -13.12 -10.63
C LYS A 135 -20.80 -13.78 -11.97
N GLY A 136 -22.10 -13.99 -12.19
CA GLY A 136 -22.62 -14.63 -13.40
C GLY A 136 -22.65 -16.15 -13.33
N HIS A 137 -22.17 -16.73 -12.23
CA HIS A 137 -22.26 -18.15 -11.92
C HIS A 137 -23.26 -18.37 -10.76
N LYS A 138 -23.69 -19.62 -10.59
CA LYS A 138 -24.48 -20.03 -9.42
C LYS A 138 -23.56 -20.16 -8.19
N GLY A 139 -24.11 -20.45 -7.02
CA GLY A 139 -23.33 -20.74 -5.81
C GLY A 139 -23.26 -19.56 -4.83
N LYS A 140 -22.20 -19.54 -4.02
CA LYS A 140 -21.95 -18.44 -3.07
C LYS A 140 -21.32 -17.25 -3.79
N TYR A 141 -21.56 -16.07 -3.22
CA TYR A 141 -20.73 -14.90 -3.51
C TYR A 141 -19.38 -15.08 -2.83
N VAL A 142 -18.30 -14.73 -3.53
CA VAL A 142 -16.94 -14.98 -3.05
C VAL A 142 -16.05 -13.76 -3.25
N TRP A 143 -15.38 -13.32 -2.19
CA TRP A 143 -14.44 -12.20 -2.24
C TRP A 143 -13.09 -12.59 -1.64
N LEU A 144 -12.03 -11.95 -2.14
CA LEU A 144 -10.70 -12.00 -1.54
C LEU A 144 -10.57 -10.89 -0.51
N ILE A 145 -10.06 -11.21 0.68
CA ILE A 145 -9.89 -10.27 1.78
C ILE A 145 -8.38 -10.11 2.04
N PRO A 146 -7.79 -8.93 1.81
CA PRO A 146 -6.39 -8.70 2.08
C PRO A 146 -6.10 -8.73 3.58
N GLU A 147 -5.19 -9.59 3.98
CA GLU A 147 -4.61 -9.54 5.32
C GLU A 147 -3.34 -8.70 5.27
N TYR A 148 -3.31 -7.61 6.05
CA TYR A 148 -2.19 -6.69 6.06
C TYR A 148 -1.17 -6.99 7.18
N THR A 149 0.08 -6.63 6.93
CA THR A 149 1.20 -6.69 7.87
C THR A 149 2.09 -5.46 7.75
N PHE A 150 2.87 -5.18 8.80
CA PHE A 150 3.98 -4.24 8.79
C PHE A 150 5.34 -4.94 8.88
N ASP A 151 5.34 -6.26 9.04
CA ASP A 151 6.53 -7.10 9.04
C ASP A 151 6.86 -7.51 7.60
N THR A 152 7.94 -6.98 7.07
CA THR A 152 8.42 -7.25 5.72
C THR A 152 8.78 -8.72 5.51
N SER A 153 9.17 -9.46 6.56
CA SER A 153 9.48 -10.89 6.46
C SER A 153 8.23 -11.75 6.22
N GLN A 154 7.07 -11.26 6.66
CA GLN A 154 5.77 -11.92 6.51
C GLN A 154 4.99 -11.42 5.29
N ALA A 155 5.48 -10.40 4.60
CA ALA A 155 4.79 -9.83 3.46
C ALA A 155 4.85 -10.76 2.24
N ALA A 156 3.78 -10.76 1.46
CA ALA A 156 3.70 -11.43 0.18
C ALA A 156 4.67 -10.77 -0.82
N THR A 157 5.17 -11.58 -1.74
CA THR A 157 5.98 -11.16 -2.89
C THR A 157 5.28 -11.41 -4.21
N GLY A 158 4.15 -12.11 -4.17
CA GLY A 158 3.30 -12.40 -5.31
C GLY A 158 2.12 -13.29 -4.91
N PHE A 159 1.29 -13.60 -5.91
CA PHE A 159 0.18 -14.54 -5.76
C PHE A 159 0.11 -15.47 -6.96
N GLU A 160 -0.35 -16.69 -6.72
CA GLU A 160 -0.60 -17.72 -7.73
C GLU A 160 -2.06 -18.19 -7.66
N ILE A 161 -2.72 -18.36 -8.81
CA ILE A 161 -4.03 -19.00 -8.89
C ILE A 161 -3.85 -20.45 -9.37
N ARG A 162 -4.30 -21.40 -8.55
CA ARG A 162 -4.33 -22.83 -8.92
C ARG A 162 -5.75 -23.28 -9.13
N ILE A 163 -5.98 -23.97 -10.25
CA ILE A 163 -7.25 -24.61 -10.60
C ILE A 163 -6.99 -26.11 -10.76
N GLN A 164 -7.80 -26.93 -10.11
CA GLN A 164 -7.62 -28.39 -10.06
C GLN A 164 -8.94 -29.13 -9.81
N GLY A 165 -9.05 -30.36 -10.33
CA GLY A 165 -10.27 -31.16 -10.20
C GLY A 165 -10.55 -31.73 -8.81
N ASN A 166 -9.56 -31.74 -7.91
CA ASN A 166 -9.71 -32.28 -6.55
C ASN A 166 -9.68 -31.16 -5.51
N ALA A 167 -10.57 -31.26 -4.52
CA ALA A 167 -10.58 -30.35 -3.38
C ALA A 167 -9.27 -30.45 -2.57
N MET A 168 -8.76 -29.32 -2.10
CA MET A 168 -7.68 -29.28 -1.12
C MET A 168 -8.26 -29.09 0.27
N SER A 169 -8.00 -30.04 1.16
CA SER A 169 -8.40 -29.92 2.56
C SER A 169 -7.74 -28.71 3.20
N GLY A 170 -8.52 -27.92 3.95
CA GLY A 170 -8.05 -26.74 4.66
C GLY A 170 -7.95 -25.46 3.84
N LEU A 171 -8.26 -25.49 2.54
CA LEU A 171 -8.31 -24.29 1.70
C LEU A 171 -9.74 -23.90 1.33
N MET A 172 -9.95 -22.60 1.12
CA MET A 172 -11.22 -22.04 0.71
C MET A 172 -11.27 -21.92 -0.82
N ASP A 173 -12.22 -22.65 -1.42
CA ASP A 173 -12.47 -22.69 -2.85
C ASP A 173 -13.11 -21.39 -3.36
N LEU A 174 -12.48 -20.75 -4.34
CA LEU A 174 -12.99 -19.54 -4.97
C LEU A 174 -14.23 -19.79 -5.85
N ALA A 175 -14.54 -21.05 -6.18
CA ALA A 175 -15.77 -21.45 -6.90
C ALA A 175 -16.82 -22.07 -5.98
N LYS A 176 -16.86 -21.68 -4.70
CA LYS A 176 -17.74 -22.28 -3.69
C LYS A 176 -19.20 -22.41 -4.16
N ASP A 177 -19.65 -23.66 -4.23
CA ASP A 177 -21.00 -24.10 -4.62
C ASP A 177 -21.42 -23.70 -6.05
N ALA A 178 -20.49 -23.20 -6.87
CA ALA A 178 -20.74 -22.83 -8.25
C ALA A 178 -20.52 -23.99 -9.24
N GLY A 179 -19.86 -25.06 -8.78
CA GLY A 179 -19.47 -26.22 -9.59
C GLY A 179 -18.22 -25.97 -10.43
N GLY A 180 -17.75 -27.03 -11.11
CA GLY A 180 -16.49 -27.03 -11.87
C GLY A 180 -15.27 -27.39 -11.02
N ASP A 181 -14.08 -27.12 -11.57
CA ASP A 181 -12.81 -27.34 -10.87
C ASP A 181 -12.64 -26.35 -9.71
N TYR A 182 -12.02 -26.83 -8.64
CA TYR A 182 -11.69 -26.06 -7.45
C TYR A 182 -10.56 -25.09 -7.72
N ARG A 183 -10.58 -23.94 -7.04
CA ARG A 183 -9.71 -22.81 -7.37
C ARG A 183 -9.25 -22.14 -6.10
N TYR A 184 -7.96 -21.83 -6.03
CA TYR A 184 -7.34 -21.33 -4.81
C TYR A 184 -6.36 -20.21 -5.13
N ALA A 185 -6.36 -19.18 -4.30
CA ALA A 185 -5.31 -18.18 -4.28
C ALA A 185 -4.21 -18.63 -3.31
N PHE A 186 -2.99 -18.73 -3.83
CA PHE A 186 -1.79 -18.99 -3.06
C PHE A 186 -0.97 -17.70 -2.97
N VAL A 187 -0.31 -17.52 -1.83
CA VAL A 187 0.62 -16.43 -1.61
C VAL A 187 2.05 -16.92 -1.76
N ASP A 188 2.85 -16.14 -2.49
CA ASP A 188 4.29 -16.35 -2.58
C ASP A 188 5.01 -15.56 -1.49
N HIS A 189 5.76 -16.26 -0.64
CA HIS A 189 6.61 -15.64 0.38
C HIS A 189 8.08 -15.86 0.07
N ASP A 190 8.81 -14.76 -0.03
CA ASP A 190 10.27 -14.76 -0.09
C ASP A 190 10.80 -13.62 0.77
N GLN A 191 11.31 -13.96 1.95
CA GLN A 191 11.81 -12.99 2.92
C GLN A 191 13.04 -12.21 2.41
N TYR A 192 13.74 -12.72 1.39
CA TYR A 192 14.95 -12.11 0.84
C TYR A 192 14.68 -11.17 -0.34
N LYS A 193 13.45 -11.13 -0.87
CA LYS A 193 13.06 -10.15 -1.89
C LYS A 193 12.69 -8.83 -1.24
N ASP A 194 13.26 -7.73 -1.73
CA ASP A 194 12.93 -6.39 -1.23
C ASP A 194 11.54 -5.93 -1.67
N GLN A 195 11.10 -6.35 -2.86
CA GLN A 195 9.78 -6.02 -3.40
C GLN A 195 8.67 -6.82 -2.73
N LYS A 196 7.74 -6.11 -2.09
CA LYS A 196 6.60 -6.66 -1.35
C LYS A 196 5.30 -6.16 -1.93
N VAL A 197 4.26 -6.98 -1.80
CA VAL A 197 2.92 -6.63 -2.24
C VAL A 197 2.33 -5.58 -1.31
N THR A 198 1.85 -4.48 -1.89
CA THR A 198 1.21 -3.36 -1.18
C THR A 198 -0.27 -3.24 -1.49
N ASP A 199 -0.70 -3.71 -2.65
CA ASP A 199 -2.08 -3.60 -3.10
C ASP A 199 -2.46 -4.75 -4.03
N ALA A 200 -3.76 -5.02 -4.16
CA ALA A 200 -4.33 -6.02 -5.05
C ALA A 200 -5.62 -5.50 -5.70
N ARG A 201 -5.88 -5.88 -6.95
CA ARG A 201 -7.09 -5.55 -7.69
C ARG A 201 -7.56 -6.74 -8.52
N LEU A 202 -8.88 -6.88 -8.62
CA LEU A 202 -9.50 -7.76 -9.60
C LEU A 202 -9.71 -7.00 -10.91
N ILE A 203 -9.48 -7.67 -12.04
CA ILE A 203 -9.74 -7.12 -13.37
C ILE A 203 -10.73 -8.03 -14.07
N ARG A 204 -11.94 -7.52 -14.32
CA ARG A 204 -13.00 -8.28 -14.99
C ARG A 204 -13.20 -7.82 -16.44
N SER A 205 -13.10 -8.75 -17.37
CA SER A 205 -13.15 -8.48 -18.81
C SER A 205 -14.06 -9.46 -19.55
N GLY A 206 -14.76 -8.97 -20.57
CA GLY A 206 -15.52 -9.83 -21.48
C GLY A 206 -14.66 -10.58 -22.51
N SER A 207 -13.37 -10.27 -22.56
CA SER A 207 -12.38 -10.94 -23.42
C SER A 207 -11.10 -11.25 -22.65
N GLN A 208 -10.39 -12.29 -23.08
CA GLN A 208 -9.10 -12.66 -22.50
C GLN A 208 -8.11 -11.49 -22.58
N LEU A 209 -7.35 -11.27 -21.49
CA LEU A 209 -6.33 -10.24 -21.41
C LEU A 209 -4.95 -10.84 -21.11
N SER A 210 -3.94 -10.40 -21.84
CA SER A 210 -2.54 -10.60 -21.46
C SER A 210 -2.20 -9.80 -20.20
N ALA A 211 -1.16 -10.22 -19.47
CA ALA A 211 -0.66 -9.49 -18.30
C ALA A 211 -0.29 -8.03 -18.63
N ALA A 212 0.23 -7.76 -19.83
CA ALA A 212 0.53 -6.40 -20.28
C ALA A 212 -0.74 -5.55 -20.45
N GLN A 213 -1.80 -6.10 -21.04
CA GLN A 213 -3.09 -5.41 -21.17
C GLN A 213 -3.73 -5.13 -19.81
N GLN A 214 -3.63 -6.08 -18.88
CA GLN A 214 -4.09 -5.90 -17.50
C GLN A 214 -3.37 -4.73 -16.81
N VAL A 215 -2.04 -4.68 -16.88
CA VAL A 215 -1.24 -3.58 -16.32
C VAL A 215 -1.56 -2.24 -16.99
N GLU A 216 -1.80 -2.23 -18.30
CA GLU A 216 -2.20 -1.02 -19.01
C GLU A 216 -3.56 -0.51 -18.57
N MET A 217 -4.54 -1.39 -18.33
CA MET A 217 -5.84 -1.00 -17.77
C MET A 217 -5.68 -0.34 -16.39
N ILE A 218 -4.81 -0.87 -15.53
CA ILE A 218 -4.54 -0.30 -14.21
C ILE A 218 -3.91 1.10 -14.33
N LYS A 219 -2.94 1.27 -15.22
CA LYS A 219 -2.32 2.58 -15.49
C LYS A 219 -3.33 3.61 -15.97
N ASN A 220 -4.26 3.19 -16.82
CA ASN A 220 -5.35 4.05 -17.31
C ASN A 220 -6.33 4.48 -16.22
N GLN A 221 -6.39 3.78 -15.09
CA GLN A 221 -7.12 4.21 -13.88
C GLN A 221 -6.32 5.18 -12.99
N GLY A 222 -5.09 5.55 -13.37
CA GLY A 222 -4.25 6.48 -12.60
C GLY A 222 -3.61 5.85 -11.35
N LEU A 223 -3.58 4.52 -11.22
CA LEU A 223 -3.06 3.82 -10.04
C LEU A 223 -1.52 3.67 -10.00
N GLY A 224 -0.82 4.33 -10.92
CA GLY A 224 0.65 4.42 -10.95
C GLY A 224 1.36 3.18 -11.48
N ASN A 225 2.65 3.07 -11.13
CA ASN A 225 3.54 1.98 -11.57
C ASN A 225 3.62 0.85 -10.53
N GLY A 226 4.37 -0.21 -10.83
CA GLY A 226 4.64 -1.31 -9.89
C GLY A 226 3.62 -2.44 -9.92
N TRP A 227 2.62 -2.36 -10.81
CA TRP A 227 1.60 -3.39 -10.97
C TRP A 227 2.10 -4.59 -11.79
N VAL A 228 1.76 -5.78 -11.31
CA VAL A 228 1.97 -7.07 -11.95
C VAL A 228 0.60 -7.66 -12.28
N GLY A 229 0.39 -8.02 -13.54
CA GLY A 229 -0.84 -8.67 -14.00
C GLY A 229 -0.90 -10.14 -13.60
N GLY A 230 -2.11 -10.65 -13.40
CA GLY A 230 -2.35 -12.06 -13.13
C GLY A 230 -2.11 -12.92 -14.37
N VAL A 231 -1.37 -14.01 -14.21
CA VAL A 231 -1.03 -14.92 -15.32
C VAL A 231 -2.15 -15.88 -15.70
N ARG A 232 -3.12 -16.08 -14.80
CA ARG A 232 -4.20 -17.06 -14.97
C ARG A 232 -5.56 -16.42 -14.78
N ASP A 233 -6.49 -16.80 -15.65
CA ASP A 233 -7.90 -16.44 -15.51
C ASP A 233 -8.52 -17.26 -14.38
N ILE A 234 -9.00 -16.58 -13.33
CA ILE A 234 -9.70 -17.20 -12.22
C ILE A 234 -10.95 -17.92 -12.73
N ASN A 235 -11.59 -17.48 -13.82
CA ASN A 235 -12.80 -18.10 -14.36
C ASN A 235 -12.58 -19.13 -15.49
N GLU A 236 -11.33 -19.55 -15.71
CA GLU A 236 -10.96 -20.54 -16.74
C GLU A 236 -11.89 -21.78 -16.77
N ASN A 237 -12.38 -22.21 -17.93
CA ASN A 237 -13.30 -23.36 -18.06
C ASN A 237 -14.69 -23.20 -17.39
N ARG A 238 -15.08 -22.01 -16.91
CA ARG A 238 -16.45 -21.74 -16.38
C ARG A 238 -17.33 -20.92 -17.33
N GLY A 239 -16.72 -20.36 -18.40
CA GLY A 239 -17.38 -19.42 -19.30
C GLY A 239 -17.65 -18.06 -18.62
N GLY A 240 -18.36 -17.17 -19.32
CA GLY A 240 -18.67 -15.83 -18.81
C GLY A 240 -17.49 -14.86 -18.91
N ASP A 241 -17.40 -13.93 -17.95
CA ASP A 241 -16.32 -12.94 -17.90
C ASP A 241 -15.01 -13.57 -17.40
N TYR A 242 -13.90 -13.15 -18.02
CA TYR A 242 -12.54 -13.40 -17.55
C TYR A 242 -12.27 -12.56 -16.31
N LEU A 243 -11.55 -13.13 -15.34
CA LEU A 243 -11.22 -12.47 -14.07
C LEU A 243 -9.77 -12.71 -13.69
N TYR A 244 -9.02 -11.63 -13.48
CA TYR A 244 -7.60 -11.71 -13.13
C TYR A 244 -7.31 -11.02 -11.79
N LEU A 245 -6.41 -11.59 -11.00
CA LEU A 245 -5.85 -10.94 -9.81
C LEU A 245 -4.54 -10.25 -10.19
N ALA A 246 -4.53 -8.92 -10.14
CA ALA A 246 -3.33 -8.11 -10.28
C ALA A 246 -2.89 -7.58 -8.91
N TYR A 247 -1.60 -7.33 -8.73
CA TYR A 247 -1.05 -6.84 -7.48
C TYR A 247 0.07 -5.83 -7.69
N ARG A 248 0.29 -4.94 -6.72
CA ARG A 248 1.30 -3.89 -6.77
C ARG A 248 2.48 -4.22 -5.86
N LEU A 249 3.69 -4.10 -6.39
CA LEU A 249 4.93 -4.15 -5.62
C LEU A 249 5.39 -2.73 -5.27
N ASN A 250 5.99 -2.57 -4.08
CA ASN A 250 6.66 -1.32 -3.69
C ASN A 250 7.99 -1.07 -4.41
#